data_AF-A0A957PMG7-F1
#
_entry.id   AF-A0A957PMG7-F1
#
_cell.length_a   1.000
_cell.length_b   1.000
_cell.length_c   1.000
_cell.angle_alpha   90.00
_cell.angle_beta   90.00
_cell.angle_gamma   90.00
#
_symmetry.space_group_name_H-M   'P 1'
#
loop_
_entity.id
_entity.type
_entity.pdbx_description
1 polymer ?
#
loop_
_entity_poly.entity_id
_entity_poly.type
_entity_poly.pdbx_seq_one_letter_code
_entity_poly.pdbx_strand_id
1 'polypeptide(L)'
;MFNLIKELTELVGPVGQEEIVLDHMEQLWRAEGVAVERTKVGNLLARVGGSGPKVLLAAHADELCYLVRAIDPQGFLWLANGQGWQRAYGLRNSFTIGQRVKILARSGVMPGVIATTTGHLATLALPEPGELNWRDFWVDTGLSRQELMAKGVTPGTRVIWDASTEQFGQHVVGKALDDRALLAVLTEIL
;
A
#
# COMPACT_ATOMS: atom_id res chain seq x y z
N MET A 1 -0.55 19.09 -11.56
CA MET A 1 -1.09 17.72 -11.75
C MET A 1 -0.09 16.56 -11.78
N PHE A 2 0.58 16.16 -12.89
CA PHE A 2 1.39 14.90 -12.88
C PHE A 2 2.45 14.85 -11.77
N ASN A 3 3.21 15.93 -11.56
CA ASN A 3 4.22 15.97 -10.51
C ASN A 3 3.63 15.77 -9.11
N LEU A 4 2.47 16.37 -8.83
CA LEU A 4 1.76 16.19 -7.56
C LEU A 4 1.26 14.74 -7.41
N ILE A 5 0.69 14.15 -8.47
CA ILE A 5 0.28 12.74 -8.44
C ILE A 5 1.50 11.85 -8.15
N LYS A 6 2.62 12.07 -8.85
CA LYS A 6 3.86 11.32 -8.63
C LYS A 6 4.36 11.45 -7.19
N GLU A 7 4.42 12.67 -6.68
CA GLU A 7 4.80 12.97 -5.31
C GLU A 7 3.93 12.20 -4.31
N LEU A 8 2.60 12.34 -4.40
CA LEU A 8 1.68 11.70 -3.46
C LEU A 8 1.65 10.17 -3.56
N THR A 9 1.77 9.62 -4.76
CA THR A 9 1.74 8.16 -5.00
C THR A 9 3.01 7.46 -4.54
N GLU A 10 4.15 8.16 -4.52
CA GLU A 10 5.44 7.57 -4.12
C GLU A 10 5.69 7.63 -2.61
N LEU A 11 4.93 8.45 -1.88
CA LEU A 11 4.89 8.39 -0.41
C LEU A 11 4.39 7.01 0.06
N VAL A 12 4.98 6.54 1.15
CA VAL A 12 4.60 5.28 1.82
C VAL A 12 3.50 5.60 2.81
N GLY A 13 2.31 5.01 2.61
CA GLY A 13 1.21 5.18 3.56
C GLY A 13 0.17 4.08 3.43
N PRO A 14 0.50 2.84 3.82
CA PRO A 14 -0.49 1.76 3.80
C PRO A 14 -1.55 1.96 4.88
N VAL A 15 -2.65 1.22 4.77
CA VAL A 15 -3.74 1.24 5.75
C VAL A 15 -3.23 1.12 7.20
N GLY A 16 -3.65 2.06 8.03
CA GLY A 16 -3.26 2.23 9.43
C GLY A 16 -1.83 2.72 9.66
N GLN A 17 -1.14 3.24 8.64
CA GLN A 17 0.17 3.92 8.72
C GLN A 17 0.25 5.08 7.71
N GLU A 18 -0.81 5.88 7.61
CA GLU A 18 -0.98 6.94 6.63
C GLU A 18 -0.24 8.24 6.98
N GLU A 19 0.47 8.29 8.11
CA GLU A 19 0.95 9.54 8.71
C GLU A 19 1.86 10.34 7.78
N ILE A 20 2.79 9.70 7.08
CA ILE A 20 3.72 10.37 6.15
C ILE A 20 2.95 11.17 5.09
N VAL A 21 1.83 10.62 4.63
CA VAL A 21 1.03 11.16 3.54
C VAL A 21 0.17 12.29 4.06
N LEU A 22 -0.50 12.05 5.19
CA LEU A 22 -1.31 13.05 5.86
C LEU A 22 -0.46 14.25 6.30
N ASP A 23 0.74 14.03 6.85
CA ASP A 23 1.65 15.10 7.24
C ASP A 23 2.04 15.97 6.04
N HIS A 24 2.31 15.34 4.90
CA HIS A 24 2.63 16.04 3.67
C HIS A 24 1.43 16.84 3.12
N MET A 25 0.23 16.25 3.10
CA MET A 25 -1.00 16.94 2.69
C MET A 25 -1.33 18.13 3.61
N GLU A 26 -1.17 17.95 4.93
CA GLU A 26 -1.37 19.02 5.90
C GLU A 26 -0.40 20.18 5.67
N GLN A 27 0.87 19.89 5.36
CA GLN A 27 1.85 20.92 5.02
C GLN A 27 1.48 21.67 3.74
N LEU A 28 1.12 20.95 2.66
CA LEU A 28 0.70 21.54 1.39
C LEU A 28 -0.49 22.49 1.59
N TRP A 29 -1.55 22.02 2.23
CA TRP A 29 -2.77 22.82 2.40
C TRP A 29 -2.57 24.01 3.35
N ARG A 30 -1.77 23.85 4.41
CA ARG A 30 -1.44 24.98 5.30
C ARG A 30 -0.59 26.04 4.61
N ALA A 31 0.30 25.65 3.69
CA ALA A 31 1.10 26.59 2.91
C ALA A 31 0.23 27.49 2.04
N GLU A 32 -0.90 26.98 1.55
CA GLU A 32 -1.93 27.74 0.81
C GLU A 32 -2.90 28.51 1.74
N GLY A 33 -2.66 28.52 3.06
CA GLY A 33 -3.49 29.24 4.03
C GLY A 33 -4.83 28.56 4.37
N VAL A 34 -5.01 27.29 3.98
CA VAL A 34 -6.23 26.53 4.28
C VAL A 34 -6.27 26.17 5.78
N ALA A 35 -7.44 26.31 6.40
CA ALA A 35 -7.66 25.89 7.77
C ALA A 35 -7.79 24.35 7.83
N VAL A 36 -6.74 23.69 8.32
CA VAL A 36 -6.68 22.22 8.47
C VAL A 36 -6.78 21.81 9.94
N GLU A 37 -7.63 20.83 10.21
CA GLU A 37 -7.77 20.15 11.51
C GLU A 37 -7.49 18.66 11.34
N ARG A 38 -6.70 18.06 12.23
CA ARG A 38 -6.47 16.61 12.26
C ARG A 38 -7.32 15.96 13.34
N THR A 39 -8.11 14.96 12.94
CA THR A 39 -8.96 14.20 13.86
C THR A 39 -8.14 13.22 14.71
N LYS A 40 -8.72 12.73 15.81
CA LYS A 40 -8.07 11.74 16.70
C LYS A 40 -7.72 10.41 16.03
N VAL A 41 -8.39 10.09 14.91
CA VAL A 41 -8.15 8.87 14.13
C VAL A 41 -7.24 9.11 12.92
N GLY A 42 -6.64 10.30 12.81
CA GLY A 42 -5.64 10.63 11.80
C GLY A 42 -6.16 11.43 10.60
N ASN A 43 -7.45 11.36 10.27
CA ASN A 43 -8.03 12.07 9.11
C ASN A 43 -7.79 13.58 9.16
N LEU A 44 -7.54 14.20 8.01
CA LEU A 44 -7.49 15.65 7.85
C LEU A 44 -8.85 16.21 7.42
N LEU A 45 -9.23 17.33 8.03
CA LEU A 45 -10.38 18.13 7.68
C LEU A 45 -9.88 19.52 7.23
N ALA A 46 -9.83 19.72 5.92
CA ALA A 46 -9.57 21.03 5.32
C ALA A 46 -10.88 21.80 5.15
N ARG A 47 -10.95 23.01 5.71
CA ARG A 47 -12.11 23.89 5.58
C ARG A 47 -11.73 25.09 4.72
N VAL A 48 -12.29 25.13 3.53
CA VAL A 48 -12.35 26.33 2.68
C VAL A 48 -13.67 27.04 2.94
N GLY A 49 -13.64 28.37 2.90
CA GLY A 49 -14.73 29.23 3.37
C GLY A 49 -16.05 29.11 2.60
N GLY A 50 -16.96 30.04 2.87
CA GLY A 50 -18.16 30.28 2.06
C GLY A 50 -19.45 30.45 2.86
N SER A 51 -20.48 30.92 2.16
CA SER A 51 -21.87 30.96 2.59
C SER A 51 -22.69 30.00 1.72
N GLY A 52 -23.57 29.21 2.32
CA GLY A 52 -24.44 28.28 1.58
C GLY A 52 -24.38 26.84 2.10
N PRO A 53 -24.82 25.87 1.29
CA PRO A 53 -24.79 24.45 1.65
C PRO A 53 -23.38 23.94 1.94
N LYS A 54 -23.25 23.04 2.92
CA LYS A 54 -21.98 22.36 3.20
C LYS A 54 -21.81 21.20 2.24
N VAL A 55 -20.70 21.20 1.49
CA VAL A 55 -20.31 20.11 0.59
C VAL A 55 -19.10 19.39 1.20
N LEU A 56 -19.12 18.05 1.19
CA LEU A 56 -17.97 17.23 1.57
C LEU A 56 -17.38 16.60 0.31
N LEU A 57 -16.12 16.91 0.06
CA LEU A 57 -15.28 16.17 -0.88
C LEU A 57 -14.30 15.32 -0.07
N ALA A 58 -14.18 14.04 -0.42
CA ALA A 58 -13.35 13.10 0.31
C ALA A 58 -12.56 12.22 -0.66
N ALA A 59 -11.30 11.99 -0.31
CA ALA A 59 -10.39 11.05 -0.94
C ALA A 59 -9.60 10.37 0.17
N HIS A 60 -9.16 9.13 -0.04
CA HIS A 60 -8.45 8.37 1.00
C HIS A 60 -6.93 8.46 0.82
N ALA A 61 -6.23 8.42 1.96
CA ALA A 61 -4.79 8.58 2.03
C ALA A 61 -4.06 7.25 2.17
N ASP A 62 -4.75 6.15 2.41
CA ASP A 62 -4.10 4.85 2.50
C ASP A 62 -3.73 4.30 1.12
N GLU A 63 -2.90 3.26 1.11
CA GLU A 63 -2.68 2.41 -0.05
C GLU A 63 -2.86 0.94 0.37
N LEU A 64 -3.19 0.11 -0.61
CA LEU A 64 -3.29 -1.32 -0.39
C LEU A 64 -1.95 -1.90 0.06
N CYS A 65 -2.00 -2.86 0.98
CA CYS A 65 -0.82 -3.59 1.45
C CYS A 65 -1.14 -5.05 1.80
N TYR A 66 -0.11 -5.88 1.88
CA TYR A 66 -0.17 -7.18 2.55
C TYR A 66 0.36 -7.07 3.97
N LEU A 67 -0.02 -8.03 4.80
CA LEU A 67 0.52 -8.20 6.14
C LEU A 67 1.36 -9.48 6.18
N VAL A 68 2.53 -9.40 6.78
CA VAL A 68 3.27 -10.60 7.19
C VAL A 68 2.41 -11.34 8.20
N ARG A 69 2.08 -12.60 7.92
CA ARG A 69 1.34 -13.49 8.83
C ARG A 69 2.29 -14.39 9.61
N ALA A 70 3.35 -14.85 8.95
CA ALA A 70 4.37 -15.69 9.56
C ALA A 70 5.72 -15.50 8.86
N ILE A 71 6.79 -15.75 9.60
CA ILE A 71 8.15 -15.89 9.07
C ILE A 71 8.49 -17.36 9.21
N ASP A 72 8.71 -18.04 8.11
CA ASP A 72 9.04 -19.47 8.17
C ASP A 72 10.50 -19.71 8.58
N PRO A 73 10.90 -20.96 8.88
CA PRO A 73 12.26 -21.27 9.28
C PRO A 73 13.34 -20.93 8.23
N GLN A 74 12.97 -20.88 6.95
CA GLN A 74 13.88 -20.58 5.85
C GLN A 74 14.00 -19.07 5.58
N GLY A 75 13.10 -18.25 6.14
CA GLY A 75 13.09 -16.79 5.99
C GLY A 75 12.01 -16.27 5.04
N PHE A 76 11.13 -17.13 4.51
CA PHE A 76 10.03 -16.66 3.67
C PHE A 76 8.95 -15.99 4.51
N LEU A 77 8.47 -14.83 4.03
CA LEU A 77 7.44 -14.05 4.68
C LEU A 77 6.06 -14.42 4.11
N TRP A 78 5.34 -15.28 4.82
CA TRP A 78 4.00 -15.68 4.42
C TRP A 78 3.01 -14.55 4.61
N LEU A 79 2.17 -14.30 3.61
CA LEU A 79 1.29 -13.15 3.59
C LEU A 79 -0.11 -13.47 4.14
N ALA A 80 -0.79 -12.39 4.52
CA ALA A 80 -2.22 -12.28 4.65
C ALA A 80 -2.67 -11.02 3.91
N ASN A 81 -3.93 -11.03 3.46
CA ASN A 81 -4.53 -9.83 2.90
C ASN A 81 -4.67 -8.76 4.00
N GLY A 82 -4.12 -7.57 3.77
CA GLY A 82 -4.22 -6.44 4.71
C GLY A 82 -5.56 -5.68 4.62
N GLN A 83 -6.36 -5.96 3.60
CA GLN A 83 -7.71 -5.50 3.42
C GLN A 83 -8.68 -6.47 4.13
N GLY A 84 -9.67 -5.93 4.86
CA GLY A 84 -10.74 -6.73 5.48
C GLY A 84 -11.68 -7.43 4.49
N TRP A 85 -11.42 -7.33 3.18
CA TRP A 85 -12.27 -7.87 2.12
C TRP A 85 -11.69 -9.20 1.60
N GLN A 86 -12.26 -10.31 2.05
CA GLN A 86 -12.02 -11.61 1.42
C GLN A 86 -12.74 -11.65 0.07
N ARG A 87 -12.02 -11.39 -1.03
CA ARG A 87 -12.54 -11.69 -2.37
C ARG A 87 -12.69 -13.21 -2.51
N ALA A 88 -13.94 -13.66 -2.59
CA ALA A 88 -14.34 -15.06 -2.74
C ALA A 88 -14.16 -15.62 -4.18
N TYR A 89 -13.18 -15.14 -4.96
CA TYR A 89 -13.01 -15.55 -6.35
C TYR A 89 -11.56 -15.92 -6.66
N GLY A 90 -11.32 -17.22 -6.91
CA GLY A 90 -10.02 -17.89 -6.87
C GLY A 90 -9.03 -17.66 -8.01
N LEU A 91 -9.34 -16.83 -9.02
CA LEU A 91 -8.44 -16.62 -10.17
C LEU A 91 -7.81 -15.23 -10.25
N ARG A 92 -8.11 -14.33 -9.30
CA ARG A 92 -7.81 -12.89 -9.45
C ARG A 92 -6.54 -12.40 -8.76
N ASN A 93 -5.70 -13.25 -8.18
CA ASN A 93 -4.55 -12.79 -7.37
C ASN A 93 -3.18 -13.01 -8.04
N SER A 94 -3.15 -13.65 -9.22
CA SER A 94 -1.93 -13.95 -9.95
C SER A 94 -1.17 -12.71 -10.43
N PHE A 95 -1.81 -11.53 -10.51
CA PHE A 95 -1.17 -10.28 -10.87
C PHE A 95 -0.01 -9.88 -9.94
N THR A 96 0.05 -10.47 -8.74
CA THR A 96 1.12 -10.22 -7.78
C THR A 96 2.36 -11.09 -7.97
N ILE A 97 2.27 -12.18 -8.73
CA ILE A 97 3.38 -13.13 -8.89
C ILE A 97 4.56 -12.41 -9.56
N GLY A 98 5.75 -12.48 -8.95
CA GLY A 98 6.96 -11.85 -9.45
C GLY A 98 7.03 -10.34 -9.26
N GLN A 99 6.02 -9.72 -8.64
CA GLN A 99 6.04 -8.29 -8.36
C GLN A 99 7.02 -7.97 -7.23
N ARG A 100 7.73 -6.85 -7.39
CA ARG A 100 8.61 -6.31 -6.36
C ARG A 100 7.77 -5.63 -5.28
N VAL A 101 8.23 -5.75 -4.04
CA VAL A 101 7.58 -5.18 -2.87
C VAL A 101 8.57 -4.54 -1.92
N LYS A 102 8.05 -3.64 -1.07
CA LYS A 102 8.75 -3.03 0.05
C LYS A 102 8.17 -3.59 1.35
N ILE A 103 9.03 -4.15 2.20
CA ILE A 103 8.71 -4.59 3.55
C ILE A 103 9.01 -3.44 4.51
N LEU A 104 8.01 -2.97 5.23
CA LEU A 104 8.13 -1.83 6.15
C LEU A 104 8.59 -2.32 7.53
N ALA A 105 9.83 -2.80 7.61
CA ALA A 105 10.40 -3.27 8.87
C ALA A 105 10.70 -2.10 9.82
N ARG A 106 10.77 -2.38 11.13
CA ARG A 106 11.03 -1.35 12.15
C ARG A 106 12.40 -0.68 12.00
N SER A 107 13.39 -1.39 11.45
CA SER A 107 14.72 -0.84 11.16
C SER A 107 14.79 -0.07 9.84
N GLY A 108 13.73 -0.07 9.04
CA GLY A 108 13.68 0.58 7.73
C GLY A 108 13.05 -0.29 6.65
N VAL A 109 12.92 0.31 5.46
CA VAL A 109 12.31 -0.35 4.31
C VAL A 109 13.28 -1.36 3.69
N MET A 110 12.79 -2.56 3.37
CA MET A 110 13.56 -3.62 2.72
C MET A 110 12.89 -4.07 1.42
N PRO A 111 13.65 -4.48 0.39
CA PRO A 111 13.08 -5.04 -0.82
C PRO A 111 12.67 -6.50 -0.63
N GLY A 112 11.73 -6.95 -1.47
CA GLY A 112 11.40 -8.36 -1.64
C GLY A 112 10.66 -8.61 -2.94
N VAL A 113 10.40 -9.88 -3.24
CA VAL A 113 9.62 -10.30 -4.41
C VAL A 113 8.54 -11.27 -3.97
N ILE A 114 7.31 -11.05 -4.45
CA ILE A 114 6.21 -11.97 -4.20
C ILE A 114 6.40 -13.24 -5.05
N ALA A 115 6.32 -14.38 -4.39
CA ALA A 115 6.36 -15.70 -4.99
C ALA A 115 5.17 -16.55 -4.56
N THR A 116 4.90 -17.59 -5.35
CA THR A 116 3.93 -18.63 -5.06
C THR A 116 4.43 -19.94 -5.67
N THR A 117 3.76 -21.05 -5.37
CA THR A 117 4.11 -22.35 -5.92
C THR A 117 3.97 -22.33 -7.45
N THR A 118 4.95 -22.91 -8.15
CA THR A 118 4.91 -23.00 -9.61
C THR A 118 3.77 -23.91 -10.07
N GLY A 119 3.21 -23.63 -11.25
CA GLY A 119 2.10 -24.42 -11.81
C GLY A 119 2.42 -25.91 -11.97
N HIS A 120 3.69 -26.26 -12.24
CA HIS A 120 4.14 -27.65 -12.34
C HIS A 120 4.07 -28.43 -11.01
N LEU A 121 4.08 -27.74 -9.88
CA LEU A 121 4.00 -28.34 -8.54
C LEU A 121 2.65 -28.06 -7.85
N ALA A 122 1.78 -27.25 -8.46
CA ALA A 122 0.53 -26.81 -7.87
C ALA A 122 -0.35 -28.00 -7.41
N THR A 123 -0.42 -29.07 -8.20
CA THR A 123 -1.20 -30.28 -7.87
C THR A 123 -0.69 -31.05 -6.66
N LEU A 124 0.57 -30.87 -6.28
CA LEU A 124 1.19 -31.52 -5.12
C LEU A 124 1.20 -30.62 -3.88
N ALA A 125 1.24 -29.31 -4.08
CA ALA A 125 1.53 -28.33 -3.04
C ALA A 125 0.33 -27.47 -2.64
N LEU A 126 -0.71 -27.38 -3.48
CA LEU A 126 -1.89 -26.57 -3.21
C LEU A 126 -3.11 -27.46 -2.95
N PRO A 127 -3.96 -27.10 -1.96
CA PRO A 127 -5.24 -27.78 -1.77
C PRO A 127 -6.16 -27.67 -2.99
N GLU A 128 -6.11 -26.52 -3.68
CA GLU A 128 -6.89 -26.23 -4.88
C GLU A 128 -5.96 -25.70 -5.99
N PRO A 129 -5.41 -26.58 -6.85
CA PRO A 129 -4.39 -26.20 -7.83
C PRO A 129 -4.84 -25.17 -8.88
N GLY A 130 -6.15 -24.99 -9.05
CA GLY A 130 -6.74 -24.01 -9.95
C GLY A 130 -7.04 -22.65 -9.32
N GLU A 131 -6.89 -22.52 -8.00
CA GLU A 131 -7.24 -21.30 -7.27
C GLU A 131 -6.11 -20.88 -6.31
N LEU A 132 -5.59 -19.65 -6.51
CA LEU A 132 -4.60 -19.06 -5.59
C LEU A 132 -5.30 -18.11 -4.63
N ASN A 133 -5.19 -18.42 -3.34
CA ASN A 133 -5.63 -17.55 -2.27
C ASN A 133 -4.44 -16.84 -1.61
N TRP A 134 -4.71 -15.77 -0.84
CA TRP A 134 -3.65 -14.94 -0.25
C TRP A 134 -2.67 -15.68 0.67
N ARG A 135 -3.05 -16.86 1.17
CA ARG A 135 -2.22 -17.70 2.02
C ARG A 135 -1.20 -18.52 1.23
N ASP A 136 -1.33 -18.57 -0.09
CA ASP A 136 -0.46 -19.32 -1.01
C ASP A 136 0.70 -18.45 -1.53
N PHE A 137 0.79 -17.19 -1.08
CA PHE A 137 1.84 -16.25 -1.44
C PHE A 137 2.78 -16.00 -0.26
N TRP A 138 4.05 -15.83 -0.61
CA TRP A 138 5.08 -15.38 0.31
C TRP A 138 5.96 -14.33 -0.36
N VAL A 139 6.75 -13.62 0.45
CA VAL A 139 7.80 -12.73 -0.03
C VAL A 139 9.15 -13.36 0.25
N ASP A 140 9.97 -13.43 -0.78
CA ASP A 140 11.39 -13.73 -0.66
C ASP A 140 12.17 -12.41 -0.56
N THR A 141 13.07 -12.34 0.42
CA THR A 141 13.95 -11.19 0.68
C THR A 141 15.43 -11.57 0.53
N GLY A 142 15.73 -12.86 0.37
CA GLY A 142 17.09 -13.41 0.45
C GLY A 142 17.70 -13.43 1.86
N LEU A 143 16.93 -13.08 2.91
CA LEU A 143 17.40 -13.04 4.29
C LEU A 143 16.88 -14.22 5.11
N SER A 144 17.69 -14.66 6.07
CA SER A 144 17.28 -15.66 7.04
C SER A 144 16.23 -15.12 8.02
N ARG A 145 15.49 -16.03 8.67
CA ARG A 145 14.55 -15.67 9.74
C ARG A 145 15.17 -14.81 10.83
N GLN A 146 16.41 -15.12 11.25
CA GLN A 146 17.08 -14.38 12.32
C GLN A 146 17.38 -12.93 11.89
N GLU A 147 17.85 -12.73 10.67
CA GLU A 147 18.12 -11.40 10.12
C GLU A 147 16.83 -10.57 9.98
N LEU A 148 15.75 -11.18 9.51
CA LEU A 148 14.44 -10.54 9.40
C LEU A 148 13.89 -10.10 10.76
N MET A 149 13.98 -10.97 11.77
CA MET A 149 13.56 -10.65 13.13
C MET A 149 14.45 -9.55 13.74
N ALA A 150 15.76 -9.59 13.52
CA ALA A 150 16.69 -8.55 13.97
C ALA A 150 16.40 -7.19 13.34
N LYS A 151 15.93 -7.17 12.08
CA LYS A 151 15.45 -5.97 11.38
C LYS A 151 14.06 -5.52 11.83
N GLY A 152 13.42 -6.30 12.70
CA GLY A 152 12.15 -5.97 13.33
C GLY A 152 10.92 -6.35 12.52
N VAL A 153 11.05 -7.28 11.56
CA VAL A 153 9.90 -7.89 10.88
C VAL A 153 9.17 -8.82 11.86
N THR A 154 7.85 -8.66 11.94
CA THR A 154 6.97 -9.46 12.79
C THR A 154 5.67 -9.74 12.05
N PRO A 155 4.83 -10.69 12.52
CA PRO A 155 3.44 -10.71 12.10
C PRO A 155 2.80 -9.31 12.25
N GLY A 156 2.08 -8.87 11.22
CA GLY A 156 1.54 -7.52 11.11
C GLY A 156 2.47 -6.47 10.46
N THR A 157 3.71 -6.82 10.11
CA THR A 157 4.56 -5.95 9.27
C THR A 157 3.91 -5.77 7.90
N ARG A 158 3.86 -4.51 7.41
CA ARG A 158 3.24 -4.17 6.13
C ARG A 158 4.20 -4.48 4.98
N VAL A 159 3.61 -4.90 3.87
CA VAL A 159 4.28 -5.13 2.59
C VAL A 159 3.51 -4.38 1.53
N ILE A 160 4.14 -3.42 0.84
CA ILE A 160 3.53 -2.61 -0.21
C ILE A 160 4.22 -2.86 -1.55
N TRP A 161 3.59 -2.46 -2.66
CA TRP A 161 4.22 -2.54 -3.98
C TRP A 161 5.44 -1.63 -4.10
N ASP A 162 6.49 -2.13 -4.75
CA ASP A 162 7.67 -1.36 -5.15
C ASP A 162 7.53 -0.94 -6.62
N ALA A 163 6.74 0.09 -6.88
CA ALA A 163 6.54 0.65 -8.21
C ALA A 163 6.71 2.17 -8.21
N SER A 164 7.39 2.68 -9.24
CA SER A 164 7.48 4.10 -9.58
C SER A 164 6.19 4.60 -10.21
N THR A 165 5.94 5.90 -10.09
CA THR A 165 4.88 6.57 -10.85
C THR A 165 5.48 7.26 -12.08
N GLU A 166 4.96 6.89 -13.24
CA GLU A 166 5.49 7.22 -14.57
C GLU A 166 4.39 7.74 -15.50
N GLN A 167 4.79 8.52 -16.49
CA GLN A 167 3.89 9.06 -17.50
C GLN A 167 4.11 8.38 -18.85
N PHE A 168 3.08 7.67 -19.33
CA PHE A 168 3.06 7.00 -20.62
C PHE A 168 2.17 7.78 -21.58
N GLY A 169 2.74 8.80 -22.23
CA GLY A 169 1.98 9.73 -23.07
C GLY A 169 0.94 10.49 -22.25
N GLN A 170 -0.35 10.20 -22.50
CA GLN A 170 -1.48 10.79 -21.77
C GLN A 170 -1.88 9.99 -20.51
N HIS A 171 -1.30 8.80 -20.30
CA HIS A 171 -1.63 7.94 -19.17
C HIS A 171 -0.62 8.12 -18.04
N VAL A 172 -1.07 7.93 -16.81
CA VAL A 172 -0.23 7.83 -15.62
C VAL A 172 -0.31 6.40 -15.11
N VAL A 173 0.84 5.79 -14.84
CA VAL A 173 0.96 4.41 -14.35
C VAL A 173 1.79 4.43 -13.08
N GLY A 174 1.34 3.76 -12.02
CA GLY A 174 2.07 3.71 -10.76
C GLY A 174 1.29 3.01 -9.66
N LYS A 175 1.84 3.02 -8.44
CA LYS A 175 1.16 2.52 -7.24
C LYS A 175 0.22 3.58 -6.65
N ALA A 176 -0.71 3.15 -5.81
CA ALA A 176 -1.55 4.03 -4.99
C ALA A 176 -2.31 5.14 -5.75
N LEU A 177 -2.53 5.00 -7.07
CA LEU A 177 -3.37 5.97 -7.80
C LEU A 177 -4.77 6.04 -7.18
N ASP A 178 -5.30 4.89 -6.79
CA ASP A 178 -6.38 4.74 -5.81
C ASP A 178 -5.80 4.93 -4.39
N ASP A 179 -6.01 6.05 -3.70
CA ASP A 179 -6.77 7.25 -4.12
C ASP A 179 -5.96 8.55 -4.08
N ARG A 180 -4.63 8.42 -4.22
CA ARG A 180 -3.72 9.57 -4.26
C ARG A 180 -3.97 10.49 -5.46
N ALA A 181 -4.54 9.97 -6.54
CA ALA A 181 -4.95 10.80 -7.65
C ALA A 181 -6.09 11.76 -7.26
N LEU A 182 -7.09 11.31 -6.49
CA LEU A 182 -8.14 12.22 -6.01
C LEU A 182 -7.64 13.16 -4.91
N LEU A 183 -6.68 12.75 -4.07
CA LEU A 183 -6.02 13.71 -3.16
C LEU A 183 -5.32 14.85 -3.91
N ALA A 184 -4.66 14.55 -5.05
CA ALA A 184 -4.10 15.59 -5.92
C ALA A 184 -5.20 16.51 -6.47
N VAL A 185 -6.31 15.95 -6.93
CA VAL A 185 -7.47 16.73 -7.41
C VAL A 185 -8.04 17.62 -6.32
N LEU A 186 -8.22 17.11 -5.09
CA LEU A 186 -8.69 17.92 -3.96
C LEU A 186 -7.74 19.08 -3.69
N THR A 187 -6.43 18.80 -3.68
CA THR A 187 -5.40 19.82 -3.43
C THR A 187 -5.43 20.95 -4.45
N GLU A 188 -5.72 20.67 -5.72
CA GLU A 188 -5.79 21.69 -6.77
C GLU A 188 -7.10 22.49 -6.77
N ILE A 189 -8.10 22.07 -5.99
CA ILE A 189 -9.38 22.78 -5.83
C ILE A 189 -9.39 23.69 -4.59
N LEU A 190 -8.57 23.37 -3.58
CA LEU A 190 -8.46 24.11 -2.31
C LEU A 190 -7.74 25.45 -2.49
#